data_AF-A0A150S601-F1
#
_entry.id   AF-A0A150S601-F1
#
_cell.length_a   1.000
_cell.length_b   1.000
_cell.length_c   1.000
_cell.angle_alpha   90.00
_cell.angle_beta   90.00
_cell.angle_gamma   90.00
#
_symmetry.space_group_name_H-M   'P 1'
#
loop_
_entity.id
_entity.type
_entity.pdbx_description
1 polymer ?
#
loop_
_entity_poly.entity_id
_entity_poly.type
_entity_poly.pdbx_seq_one_letter_code
_entity_poly.pdbx_strand_id
1 'polypeptide(L)'
;SRTPKQDLRLIPAEAYLRTYLRLFGGLSPAEVERRARGDDKAALFDVWEDYLTALGLPEHGLDLPRGTQTNALMMAAFERLGIALCDRALEHDLKASAPVPIERRLIFAFDLPAEDLDAAAFAPRFDVLHRTFLSYPARLAPPDREAKFFALYQGTVARHRAKGAPKSRFSPGEAGWAAVCYGLVRHPEFHLY
;
A
#
# COMPACT_ATOMS: atom_id res chain seq x y z
N SER A 1 -0.94 20.08 36.12
CA SER A 1 -1.87 19.88 34.98
C SER A 1 -1.46 18.62 34.25
N ARG A 2 -2.23 17.52 34.35
CA ARG A 2 -1.99 16.29 33.59
C ARG A 2 -2.92 16.32 32.38
N THR A 3 -2.39 16.57 31.20
CA THR A 3 -3.13 16.39 29.95
C THR A 3 -3.59 14.93 29.90
N PRO A 4 -4.89 14.63 29.76
CA PRO A 4 -5.35 13.27 29.57
C PRO A 4 -4.65 12.69 28.32
N LYS A 5 -4.09 11.49 28.41
CA LYS A 5 -3.66 10.75 27.22
C LYS A 5 -4.92 10.51 26.39
N GLN A 6 -5.09 11.27 25.32
CA GLN A 6 -6.10 10.98 24.33
C GLN A 6 -5.68 9.69 23.63
N ASP A 7 -6.58 8.72 23.56
CA ASP A 7 -6.38 7.55 22.70
C ASP A 7 -6.09 8.01 21.26
N LEU A 8 -5.18 7.32 20.58
CA LEU A 8 -4.88 7.59 19.17
C LEU A 8 -6.19 7.56 18.38
N ARG A 9 -6.64 8.74 17.95
CA ARG A 9 -7.83 8.85 17.11
C ARG A 9 -7.42 8.43 15.70
N LEU A 10 -8.06 7.39 15.17
CA LEU A 10 -7.99 7.07 13.75
C LEU A 10 -8.33 8.32 12.94
N ILE A 11 -7.60 8.51 11.85
CA ILE A 11 -7.77 9.66 10.97
C ILE A 11 -9.15 9.59 10.29
N PRO A 12 -9.85 10.73 10.12
CA PRO A 12 -11.10 10.76 9.36
C PRO A 12 -10.92 10.21 7.95
N ALA A 13 -11.92 9.51 7.41
CA ALA A 13 -11.85 8.85 6.11
C ALA A 13 -11.39 9.78 4.98
N GLU A 14 -11.79 11.05 5.00
CA GLU A 14 -11.42 12.06 4.02
C GLU A 14 -9.91 12.36 4.04
N ALA A 15 -9.32 12.47 5.23
CA ALA A 15 -7.91 12.74 5.39
C ALA A 15 -7.09 11.51 4.97
N TYR A 16 -7.56 10.32 5.34
CA TYR A 16 -6.93 9.08 4.96
C TYR A 16 -6.98 8.84 3.43
N LEU A 17 -8.13 9.12 2.79
CA LEU A 17 -8.26 9.09 1.34
C LEU A 17 -7.26 10.06 0.67
N ARG A 18 -7.16 11.30 1.16
CA ARG A 18 -6.19 12.30 0.64
C ARG A 18 -4.75 11.81 0.77
N THR A 19 -4.39 11.10 1.83
CA THR A 19 -3.06 10.50 1.98
C THR A 19 -2.77 9.52 0.84
N TYR A 20 -3.70 8.63 0.50
CA TYR A 20 -3.54 7.74 -0.66
C TYR A 20 -3.47 8.48 -1.98
N LEU A 21 -4.38 9.42 -2.21
CA LEU A 21 -4.39 10.21 -3.44
C LEU A 21 -3.04 10.91 -3.64
N ARG A 22 -2.45 11.45 -2.56
CA ARG A 22 -1.15 12.11 -2.59
C ARG A 22 0.00 11.12 -2.81
N LEU A 23 0.05 10.01 -2.07
CA LEU A 23 1.14 9.02 -2.17
C LEU A 23 1.24 8.39 -3.56
N PHE A 24 0.10 8.14 -4.21
CA PHE A 24 0.07 7.48 -5.51
C PHE A 24 -0.02 8.48 -6.69
N GLY A 25 0.53 9.68 -6.52
CA GLY A 25 0.77 10.63 -7.61
C GLY A 25 -0.16 11.85 -7.64
N GLY A 26 -0.83 12.18 -6.55
CA GLY A 26 -1.75 13.34 -6.49
C GLY A 26 -3.03 13.17 -7.31
N LEU A 27 -3.44 11.92 -7.53
CA LEU A 27 -4.52 11.56 -8.43
C LEU A 27 -5.88 12.02 -7.90
N SER A 28 -6.79 12.41 -8.79
CA SER A 28 -8.21 12.54 -8.44
C SER A 28 -8.81 11.17 -8.08
N PRO A 29 -9.90 11.11 -7.32
CA PRO A 29 -10.59 9.85 -7.03
C PRO A 29 -10.88 9.05 -8.31
N ALA A 30 -11.43 9.67 -9.35
CA ALA A 30 -11.74 8.97 -10.61
C ALA A 30 -10.50 8.37 -11.31
N GLU A 31 -9.34 9.04 -11.22
CA GLU A 31 -8.09 8.51 -11.75
C GLU A 31 -7.55 7.35 -10.90
N VAL A 32 -7.70 7.42 -9.58
CA VAL A 32 -7.36 6.32 -8.68
C VAL A 32 -8.23 5.10 -8.94
N GLU A 33 -9.54 5.28 -9.13
CA GLU A 33 -10.44 4.17 -9.46
C GLU A 33 -10.00 3.50 -10.75
N ARG A 34 -9.81 4.30 -11.80
CA ARG A 34 -9.41 3.82 -13.13
C ARG A 34 -8.09 3.07 -13.05
N ARG A 35 -7.12 3.61 -12.31
CA ARG A 35 -5.81 2.98 -12.13
C ARG A 35 -5.90 1.70 -11.32
N ALA A 36 -6.63 1.70 -10.21
CA ALA A 36 -6.79 0.53 -9.34
C ALA A 36 -7.55 -0.61 -10.06
N ARG A 37 -8.64 -0.29 -10.76
CA ARG A 37 -9.40 -1.23 -11.61
C ARG A 37 -8.53 -1.78 -12.73
N GLY A 38 -7.79 -0.91 -13.41
CA GLY A 38 -7.08 -1.20 -14.65
C GLY A 38 -8.00 -1.70 -15.77
N ASP A 39 -7.43 -1.90 -16.96
CA ASP A 39 -8.19 -2.35 -18.14
C ASP A 39 -8.24 -3.88 -18.27
N ASP A 40 -7.67 -4.61 -17.30
CA ASP A 40 -7.34 -6.04 -17.39
C ASP A 40 -8.43 -6.99 -16.84
N LYS A 41 -9.65 -6.50 -16.59
CA LYS A 41 -10.79 -7.25 -16.00
C LYS A 41 -10.45 -7.95 -14.67
N ALA A 42 -9.29 -7.71 -14.06
CA ALA A 42 -8.82 -8.40 -12.87
C ALA A 42 -9.43 -7.87 -11.56
N ALA A 43 -10.29 -6.83 -11.64
CA ALA A 43 -11.09 -6.27 -10.56
C ALA A 43 -10.36 -6.25 -9.20
N LEU A 44 -9.16 -5.65 -9.17
CA LEU A 44 -8.39 -5.51 -7.93
C LEU A 44 -9.02 -4.48 -6.97
N PHE A 45 -9.93 -3.65 -7.49
CA PHE A 45 -10.68 -2.61 -6.80
C PHE A 45 -12.02 -2.41 -7.52
N ASP A 46 -13.10 -2.13 -6.79
CA ASP A 46 -14.44 -1.90 -7.36
C ASP A 46 -14.64 -0.41 -7.71
N VAL A 47 -15.88 0.10 -7.69
CA VAL A 47 -16.19 1.54 -7.84
C VAL A 47 -16.13 2.26 -6.50
N TRP A 48 -15.76 3.54 -6.50
CA TRP A 48 -15.71 4.34 -5.27
C TRP A 48 -17.02 4.35 -4.50
N GLU A 49 -18.16 4.39 -5.20
CA GLU A 49 -19.50 4.41 -4.57
C GLU A 49 -19.71 3.24 -3.59
N ASP A 50 -19.18 2.05 -3.90
CA ASP A 50 -19.28 0.88 -3.02
C ASP A 50 -18.54 1.08 -1.69
N TYR A 51 -17.53 1.96 -1.68
CA TYR A 51 -16.71 2.27 -0.53
C TYR A 51 -17.18 3.54 0.19
N LEU A 52 -17.64 4.59 -0.48
CA LEU A 52 -18.03 5.86 0.15
C LEU A 52 -19.10 5.68 1.23
N THR A 53 -20.10 4.84 0.95
CA THR A 53 -21.16 4.48 1.90
C THR A 53 -20.62 3.63 3.06
N ALA A 54 -19.70 2.70 2.78
CA ALA A 54 -19.03 1.90 3.81
C ALA A 54 -18.06 2.72 4.68
N LEU A 55 -17.49 3.80 4.12
CA LEU A 55 -16.61 4.77 4.77
C LEU A 55 -17.37 5.81 5.62
N GLY A 56 -18.71 5.82 5.54
CA GLY A 56 -19.56 6.75 6.28
C GLY A 56 -19.46 8.21 5.82
N LEU A 57 -19.03 8.42 4.56
CA LEU A 57 -19.03 9.75 3.95
C LEU A 57 -20.47 10.17 3.65
N PRO A 58 -20.83 11.46 3.82
CA PRO A 58 -22.20 11.91 3.62
C PRO A 58 -22.58 11.74 2.14
N GLU A 59 -23.52 10.85 1.85
CA GLU A 59 -24.20 10.82 0.57
C GLU A 59 -25.33 11.85 0.66
N HIS A 60 -25.17 13.02 0.04
CA HIS A 60 -26.12 14.13 0.22
C HIS A 60 -27.56 13.84 -0.26
N GLY A 61 -27.79 12.68 -0.90
CA GLY A 61 -29.12 12.18 -1.28
C GLY A 61 -29.74 11.16 -0.32
N LEU A 62 -28.98 10.60 0.63
CA LEU A 62 -29.44 9.56 1.56
C LEU A 62 -28.84 9.79 2.96
N ASP A 63 -29.68 10.19 3.91
CA ASP A 63 -29.29 10.39 5.30
C ASP A 63 -29.20 9.04 6.03
N LEU A 64 -28.10 8.32 5.79
CA LEU A 64 -27.86 7.00 6.39
C LEU A 64 -27.28 7.15 7.80
N PRO A 65 -27.89 6.54 8.83
CA PRO A 65 -27.32 6.55 10.17
C PRO A 65 -25.96 5.85 10.19
N ARG A 66 -24.95 6.47 10.82
CA ARG A 66 -23.60 5.91 10.96
C ARG A 66 -23.67 4.56 11.68
N GLY A 67 -23.41 3.47 10.95
CA GLY A 67 -23.46 2.12 11.49
C GLY A 67 -22.42 1.85 12.58
N THR A 68 -22.72 0.98 13.53
CA THR A 68 -21.80 0.53 14.58
C THR A 68 -20.76 -0.45 14.02
N GLN A 69 -19.83 0.03 13.18
CA GLN A 69 -18.59 -0.66 12.71
C GLN A 69 -17.87 0.09 11.57
N THR A 70 -18.24 1.34 11.28
CA THR A 70 -17.70 2.14 10.16
C THR A 70 -16.17 2.16 10.11
N ASN A 71 -15.50 2.19 11.27
CA ASN A 71 -14.03 2.22 11.32
C ASN A 71 -13.38 0.92 10.80
N ALA A 72 -13.95 -0.26 11.10
CA ALA A 72 -13.37 -1.53 10.65
C ALA A 72 -13.59 -1.73 9.14
N LEU A 73 -14.78 -1.38 8.64
CA LEU A 73 -15.09 -1.39 7.21
C LEU A 73 -14.24 -0.38 6.45
N MET A 74 -14.03 0.80 7.03
CA MET A 74 -13.16 1.84 6.48
C MET A 74 -11.73 1.35 6.33
N MET A 75 -11.16 0.78 7.39
CA MET A 75 -9.81 0.25 7.35
C MET A 75 -9.66 -0.87 6.31
N ALA A 76 -10.63 -1.81 6.26
CA ALA A 76 -10.62 -2.88 5.27
C ALA A 76 -10.72 -2.38 3.81
N ALA A 77 -11.56 -1.37 3.56
CA ALA A 77 -11.69 -0.72 2.25
C ALA A 77 -10.37 -0.06 1.82
N PHE A 78 -9.75 0.65 2.75
CA PHE A 78 -8.49 1.34 2.52
C PHE A 78 -7.29 0.42 2.34
N GLU A 79 -7.23 -0.68 3.07
CA GLU A 79 -6.22 -1.71 2.84
C GLU A 79 -6.36 -2.30 1.44
N ARG A 80 -7.58 -2.62 0.98
CA ARG A 80 -7.82 -3.14 -0.37
C ARG A 80 -7.40 -2.16 -1.44
N LEU A 81 -7.79 -0.88 -1.30
CA LEU A 81 -7.35 0.18 -2.19
C LEU A 81 -5.82 0.25 -2.25
N GLY A 82 -5.16 0.26 -1.10
CA GLY A 82 -3.71 0.38 -1.02
C GLY A 82 -2.97 -0.78 -1.65
N ILE A 83 -3.49 -2.00 -1.50
CA ILE A 83 -2.95 -3.19 -2.16
C ILE A 83 -3.07 -3.08 -3.67
N ALA A 84 -4.24 -2.68 -4.18
CA ALA A 84 -4.43 -2.47 -5.61
C ALA A 84 -3.48 -1.40 -6.15
N LEU A 85 -3.28 -0.31 -5.40
CA LEU A 85 -2.36 0.75 -5.80
C LEU A 85 -0.88 0.35 -5.72
N CYS A 86 -0.49 -0.46 -4.74
CA CYS A 86 0.83 -1.08 -4.68
C CYS A 86 1.11 -1.92 -5.93
N ASP A 87 0.14 -2.71 -6.39
CA ASP A 87 0.29 -3.53 -7.61
C ASP A 87 0.47 -2.67 -8.84
N ARG A 88 -0.36 -1.64 -9.00
CA ARG A 88 -0.29 -0.73 -10.14
C ARG A 88 0.97 0.13 -10.12
N ALA A 89 1.46 0.49 -8.93
CA ALA A 89 2.75 1.14 -8.77
C ALA A 89 3.88 0.19 -9.19
N LEU A 90 3.82 -1.10 -8.82
CA LEU A 90 4.84 -2.06 -9.23
C LEU A 90 4.84 -2.30 -10.74
N GLU A 91 3.67 -2.46 -11.34
CA GLU A 91 3.52 -2.63 -12.79
C GLU A 91 4.11 -1.45 -13.56
N HIS A 92 3.88 -0.23 -13.07
CA HIS A 92 4.40 0.98 -13.67
C HIS A 92 5.90 1.18 -13.38
N ASP A 93 6.32 1.09 -12.13
CA ASP A 93 7.64 1.50 -11.68
C ASP A 93 8.73 0.47 -12.02
N LEU A 94 8.39 -0.82 -11.97
CA LEU A 94 9.36 -1.93 -12.03
C LEU A 94 9.14 -2.90 -13.18
N LYS A 95 7.91 -3.03 -13.70
CA LYS A 95 7.56 -3.99 -14.76
C LYS A 95 7.34 -3.34 -16.13
N ALA A 96 7.43 -2.02 -16.25
CA ALA A 96 7.25 -1.34 -17.52
C ALA A 96 8.22 -1.85 -18.58
N SER A 97 7.73 -2.01 -19.82
CA SER A 97 8.54 -2.50 -20.95
C SER A 97 9.70 -1.57 -21.28
N ALA A 98 9.53 -0.28 -21.06
CA ALA A 98 10.61 0.71 -21.03
C ALA A 98 10.93 1.07 -19.57
N PRO A 99 12.21 1.08 -19.17
CA PRO A 99 12.59 1.47 -17.81
C PRO A 99 12.06 2.86 -17.47
N VAL A 100 11.29 2.96 -16.38
CA VAL A 100 10.83 4.24 -15.85
C VAL A 100 11.96 4.85 -15.02
N PRO A 101 12.39 6.10 -15.28
CA PRO A 101 13.38 6.78 -14.45
C PRO A 101 12.92 6.90 -12.99
N ILE A 102 13.84 6.79 -12.02
CA ILE A 102 13.52 6.74 -10.58
C ILE A 102 12.68 7.96 -10.15
N GLU A 103 12.97 9.14 -10.67
CA GLU A 103 12.26 10.39 -10.38
C GLU A 103 10.82 10.43 -10.90
N ARG A 104 10.44 9.47 -11.75
CA ARG A 104 9.07 9.31 -12.27
C ARG A 104 8.35 8.11 -11.65
N ARG A 105 8.99 7.37 -10.76
CA ARG A 105 8.38 6.24 -10.04
C ARG A 105 7.54 6.76 -8.87
N LEU A 106 6.42 6.11 -8.61
CA LEU A 106 5.49 6.54 -7.56
C LEU A 106 5.90 6.00 -6.19
N ILE A 107 6.20 4.71 -6.10
CA ILE A 107 6.44 4.01 -4.84
C ILE A 107 7.82 3.37 -4.83
N PHE A 108 8.17 2.66 -5.90
CA PHE A 108 9.40 1.87 -5.97
C PHE A 108 10.55 2.70 -6.55
N ALA A 109 10.88 3.80 -5.88
CA ALA A 109 11.93 4.76 -6.29
C ALA A 109 13.36 4.22 -6.04
N PHE A 110 13.64 3.02 -6.54
CA PHE A 110 14.92 2.33 -6.47
C PHE A 110 14.97 1.22 -7.52
N ASP A 111 16.17 0.83 -7.96
CA ASP A 111 16.35 -0.27 -8.90
C ASP A 111 16.42 -1.63 -8.20
N LEU A 112 15.89 -2.66 -8.84
CA LEU A 112 16.03 -4.04 -8.40
C LEU A 112 17.36 -4.64 -8.90
N PRO A 113 18.08 -5.41 -8.08
CA PRO A 113 19.23 -6.16 -8.59
C PRO A 113 18.76 -7.33 -9.44
N ALA A 114 19.66 -7.81 -10.33
CA ALA A 114 19.41 -8.95 -11.18
C ALA A 114 19.44 -10.29 -10.43
N GLU A 115 20.11 -10.32 -9.27
CA GLU A 115 20.28 -11.51 -8.43
C GLU A 115 19.32 -11.50 -7.23
N ASP A 116 19.30 -12.63 -6.51
CA ASP A 116 18.52 -12.77 -5.29
C ASP A 116 18.96 -11.75 -4.24
N LEU A 117 17.96 -11.13 -3.62
CA LEU A 117 18.13 -10.05 -2.66
C LEU A 117 18.57 -10.61 -1.29
N ASP A 118 19.77 -10.24 -0.84
CA ASP A 118 20.19 -10.44 0.55
C ASP A 118 19.72 -9.28 1.45
N ALA A 119 19.97 -9.38 2.75
CA ALA A 119 19.55 -8.37 3.72
C ALA A 119 20.21 -7.00 3.46
N ALA A 120 21.48 -6.99 3.03
CA ALA A 120 22.23 -5.76 2.76
C ALA A 120 21.68 -5.03 1.52
N ALA A 121 21.28 -5.77 0.49
CA ALA A 121 20.61 -5.23 -0.68
C ALA A 121 19.15 -4.85 -0.38
N PHE A 122 18.47 -5.51 0.56
CA PHE A 122 17.11 -5.17 0.96
C PHE A 122 17.02 -3.84 1.69
N ALA A 123 17.88 -3.64 2.69
CA ALA A 123 17.83 -2.51 3.62
C ALA A 123 17.64 -1.13 2.96
N PRO A 124 18.47 -0.69 1.99
CA PRO A 124 18.34 0.64 1.41
C PRO A 124 17.03 0.83 0.62
N ARG A 125 16.50 -0.24 0.03
CA ARG A 125 15.24 -0.21 -0.74
C ARG A 125 14.02 -0.20 0.18
N PHE A 126 14.10 -0.95 1.27
CA PHE A 126 13.10 -0.88 2.33
C PHE A 126 13.08 0.51 2.99
N ASP A 127 14.23 1.16 3.21
CA ASP A 127 14.28 2.53 3.76
C ASP A 127 13.54 3.53 2.86
N VAL A 128 13.62 3.39 1.54
CA VAL A 128 12.83 4.20 0.59
C VAL A 128 11.34 4.02 0.86
N LEU A 129 10.83 2.78 0.87
CA LEU A 129 9.41 2.52 1.12
C LEU A 129 8.99 2.98 2.53
N HIS A 130 9.82 2.74 3.53
CA HIS A 130 9.53 3.11 4.91
C HIS A 130 9.38 4.64 5.04
N ARG A 131 10.23 5.43 4.37
CA ARG A 131 10.08 6.89 4.31
C ARG A 131 8.84 7.31 3.54
N THR A 132 8.55 6.66 2.42
CA THR A 132 7.37 6.97 1.61
C THR A 132 6.08 6.77 2.40
N PHE A 133 5.92 5.63 3.08
CA PHE A 133 4.69 5.32 3.80
C PHE A 133 4.65 5.92 5.20
N LEU A 134 5.73 5.82 5.97
CA LEU A 134 5.73 6.20 7.39
C LEU A 134 6.40 7.55 7.63
N SER A 135 6.88 8.25 6.60
CA SER A 135 7.49 9.59 6.68
C SER A 135 8.79 9.70 7.49
N TYR A 136 9.43 8.59 7.84
CA TYR A 136 10.72 8.58 8.55
C TYR A 136 11.59 7.37 8.14
N PRO A 137 12.93 7.40 8.33
CA PRO A 137 13.82 6.32 7.94
C PRO A 137 13.67 5.07 8.82
N ALA A 138 13.83 3.88 8.22
CA ALA A 138 13.67 2.59 8.86
C ALA A 138 14.58 2.39 10.09
N ARG A 139 15.77 3.01 10.09
CA ARG A 139 16.72 2.95 11.22
C ARG A 139 16.20 3.57 12.54
N LEU A 140 15.15 4.39 12.48
CA LEU A 140 14.52 4.99 13.67
C LEU A 140 13.31 4.19 14.16
N ALA A 141 12.90 3.15 13.43
CA ALA A 141 11.80 2.29 13.81
C ALA A 141 12.17 1.44 15.04
N PRO A 142 11.16 0.87 15.74
CA PRO A 142 11.40 -0.21 16.70
C PRO A 142 12.32 -1.30 16.12
N PRO A 143 13.14 -1.93 16.98
CA PRO A 143 14.04 -3.00 16.57
C PRO A 143 13.32 -4.09 15.74
N ASP A 144 14.07 -4.72 14.84
CA ASP A 144 13.64 -5.83 13.97
C ASP A 144 12.65 -5.47 12.86
N ARG A 145 12.25 -4.20 12.69
CA ARG A 145 11.31 -3.83 11.61
C ARG A 145 11.83 -4.25 10.25
N GLU A 146 13.07 -3.88 9.91
CA GLU A 146 13.70 -4.25 8.64
C GLU A 146 13.78 -5.78 8.49
N ALA A 147 14.20 -6.50 9.54
CA ALA A 147 14.29 -7.96 9.51
C ALA A 147 12.93 -8.64 9.29
N LYS A 148 11.86 -8.14 9.90
CA LYS A 148 10.49 -8.65 9.71
C LYS A 148 10.01 -8.45 8.27
N PHE A 149 10.24 -7.27 7.71
CA PHE A 149 9.88 -6.99 6.32
C PHE A 149 10.75 -7.76 5.31
N PHE A 150 12.02 -8.00 5.64
CA PHE A 150 12.88 -8.86 4.84
C PHE A 150 12.41 -10.32 4.87
N ALA A 151 12.01 -10.84 6.04
CA ALA A 151 11.43 -12.17 6.17
C ALA A 151 10.11 -12.29 5.38
N LEU A 152 9.28 -11.23 5.36
CA LEU A 152 8.07 -11.18 4.53
C LEU A 152 8.41 -11.27 3.03
N TYR A 153 9.42 -10.52 2.59
CA TYR A 153 9.91 -10.57 1.21
C TYR A 153 10.37 -11.99 0.84
N GLN A 154 11.30 -12.56 1.61
CA GLN A 154 11.86 -13.89 1.36
C GLN A 154 10.79 -14.98 1.39
N GLY A 155 9.89 -14.96 2.36
CA GLY A 155 8.80 -15.93 2.47
C GLY A 155 7.83 -15.86 1.29
N THR A 156 7.60 -14.67 0.74
CA THR A 156 6.78 -14.49 -0.47
C THR A 156 7.48 -15.01 -1.71
N VAL A 157 8.75 -14.66 -1.91
CA VAL A 157 9.58 -15.18 -3.00
C VAL A 157 9.61 -16.72 -2.98
N ALA A 158 9.84 -17.32 -1.80
CA ALA A 158 9.90 -18.77 -1.64
C ALA A 158 8.58 -19.46 -2.00
N ARG A 159 7.45 -18.93 -1.53
CA ARG A 159 6.12 -19.46 -1.88
C ARG A 159 5.82 -19.34 -3.38
N HIS A 160 6.26 -18.27 -4.01
CA HIS A 160 6.07 -18.05 -5.44
C HIS A 160 6.92 -19.01 -6.30
N ARG A 161 8.12 -19.36 -5.82
CA ARG A 161 9.00 -20.37 -6.45
C ARG A 161 8.58 -21.82 -6.21
N ALA A 162 7.69 -22.07 -5.25
CA ALA A 162 7.32 -23.42 -4.88
C ALA A 162 6.69 -24.19 -6.05
N LYS A 163 7.04 -25.47 -6.18
CA LYS A 163 6.47 -26.33 -7.23
C LYS A 163 4.94 -26.39 -7.09
N GLY A 164 4.23 -26.05 -8.15
CA GLY A 164 2.77 -26.00 -8.16
C GLY A 164 2.16 -24.70 -7.63
N ALA A 165 2.97 -23.66 -7.39
CA ALA A 165 2.46 -22.33 -7.08
C ALA A 165 1.50 -21.83 -8.17
N PRO A 166 0.42 -21.13 -7.81
CA PRO A 166 -0.48 -20.51 -8.78
C PRO A 166 0.27 -19.58 -9.72
N LYS A 167 -0.13 -19.57 -11.00
CA LYS A 167 0.40 -18.60 -11.97
C LYS A 167 0.10 -17.19 -11.47
N SER A 168 1.11 -16.34 -11.46
CA SER A 168 1.01 -14.93 -11.10
C SER A 168 1.49 -14.08 -12.27
N ARG A 169 0.94 -12.87 -12.35
CA ARG A 169 1.44 -11.84 -13.27
C ARG A 169 2.79 -11.27 -12.84
N PHE A 170 3.23 -11.49 -11.61
CA PHE A 170 4.49 -11.00 -11.07
C PHE A 170 5.54 -12.10 -11.07
N SER A 171 6.79 -11.72 -11.34
CA SER A 171 7.95 -12.56 -11.03
C SER A 171 8.07 -12.74 -9.49
N PRO A 172 8.85 -13.73 -9.00
CA PRO A 172 9.01 -13.92 -7.56
C PRO A 172 9.51 -12.67 -6.82
N GLY A 173 10.48 -11.95 -7.37
CA GLY A 173 11.02 -10.72 -6.78
C GLY A 173 10.01 -9.57 -6.78
N GLU A 174 9.27 -9.40 -7.89
CA GLU A 174 8.15 -8.45 -7.98
C GLU A 174 7.08 -8.75 -6.93
N ALA A 175 6.68 -10.02 -6.80
CA ALA A 175 5.70 -10.44 -5.78
C ALA A 175 6.20 -10.16 -4.35
N GLY A 176 7.50 -10.34 -4.10
CA GLY A 176 8.13 -9.97 -2.84
C GLY A 176 8.00 -8.48 -2.53
N TRP A 177 8.30 -7.60 -3.49
CA TRP A 177 8.17 -6.14 -3.31
C TRP A 177 6.72 -5.66 -3.20
N ALA A 178 5.80 -6.26 -3.96
CA ALA A 178 4.37 -6.03 -3.79
C ALA A 178 3.95 -6.36 -2.34
N ALA A 179 4.36 -7.52 -1.82
CA ALA A 179 4.03 -7.92 -0.44
C ALA A 179 4.60 -6.96 0.62
N VAL A 180 5.83 -6.45 0.43
CA VAL A 180 6.41 -5.42 1.32
C VAL A 180 5.57 -4.14 1.29
N CYS A 181 5.16 -3.68 0.11
CA CYS A 181 4.27 -2.52 -0.04
C CYS A 181 2.93 -2.74 0.66
N TYR A 182 2.32 -3.92 0.50
CA TYR A 182 1.07 -4.27 1.21
C TYR A 182 1.26 -4.25 2.73
N GLY A 183 2.39 -4.74 3.22
CA GLY A 183 2.70 -4.74 4.65
C GLY A 183 2.79 -3.33 5.23
N LEU A 184 3.30 -2.37 4.45
CA LEU A 184 3.33 -0.96 4.84
C LEU A 184 1.95 -0.29 4.78
N VAL A 185 1.16 -0.59 3.75
CA VAL A 185 -0.25 -0.17 3.63
C VAL A 185 -1.10 -0.62 4.82
N ARG A 186 -0.83 -1.81 5.35
CA ARG A 186 -1.52 -2.38 6.53
C ARG A 186 -0.83 -2.05 7.86
N HIS A 187 0.25 -1.27 7.83
CA HIS A 187 1.04 -1.04 9.02
C HIS A 187 0.25 -0.12 9.98
N PRO A 188 0.11 -0.45 11.27
CA PRO A 188 -0.67 0.37 12.20
C PRO A 188 -0.26 1.85 12.22
N GLU A 189 1.04 2.15 12.17
CA GLU A 189 1.53 3.53 12.12
C GLU A 189 1.08 4.29 10.87
N PHE A 190 0.87 3.60 9.74
CA PHE A 190 0.39 4.24 8.53
C PHE A 190 -1.03 4.79 8.71
N HIS A 191 -1.84 4.12 9.54
CA HIS A 191 -3.19 4.56 9.87
C HIS A 191 -3.27 5.66 10.93
N LEU A 192 -2.11 6.11 11.42
CA LEU A 192 -1.98 7.22 12.35
C LEU A 192 -1.53 8.53 11.66
N TYR A 193 -1.20 8.51 10.36
CA TYR A 193 -0.73 9.67 9.56
C TYR A 193 -1.64 10.01 8.38
#